data_AF-A0A5U8T1N4-F1
#
_entry.id   AF-A0A5U8T1N4-F1
#
_cell.length_a   1.000
_cell.length_b   1.000
_cell.length_c   1.000
_cell.angle_alpha   90.00
_cell.angle_beta   90.00
_cell.angle_gamma   90.00
#
_symmetry.space_group_name_H-M   'P 1'
#
loop_
_entity.id
_entity.type
_entity.pdbx_description
1 polymer ?
#
loop_
_entity_poly.entity_id
_entity_poly.type
_entity_poly.pdbx_seq_one_letter_code
_entity_poly.pdbx_strand_id
1 'polypeptide(L)' 'PVPAHTTVAGVPAKIVGKPGCDKPSLDMDQHFNGCEGI' A
#
# COMPACT_ATOMS: atom_id res chain seq x y z
N PRO A 1 11.30 4.30 -10.10
CA PRO A 1 11.60 4.29 -8.64
C PRO A 1 10.31 4.58 -7.87
N VAL A 2 10.09 3.94 -6.72
CA VAL A 2 8.91 4.16 -5.87
C VAL A 2 9.27 5.21 -4.82
N PRO A 3 8.48 6.29 -4.63
CA PRO A 3 8.73 7.25 -3.55
C PRO A 3 8.65 6.58 -2.18
N ALA A 4 9.31 7.16 -1.18
CA ALA A 4 9.15 6.72 0.19
C ALA A 4 7.67 6.76 0.60
N HIS A 5 7.26 5.81 1.45
CA HIS A 5 5.92 5.77 2.04
C HIS A 5 4.79 5.80 0.98
N THR A 6 4.87 4.90 0.00
CA THR A 6 3.91 4.82 -1.12
C THR A 6 3.50 3.37 -1.37
N THR A 7 2.19 3.14 -1.57
CA THR A 7 1.64 1.83 -1.94
C THR A 7 1.57 1.72 -3.47
N VAL A 8 2.14 0.64 -4.00
CA VAL A 8 2.07 0.30 -5.43
C VAL A 8 1.48 -1.10 -5.63
N ALA A 9 0.63 -1.27 -6.65
CA ALA A 9 0.00 -2.55 -6.96
C ALA A 9 -0.29 -2.68 -8.47
N GLY A 10 -0.59 -3.90 -8.94
CA GLY A 10 -0.97 -4.21 -10.32
C GLY A 10 0.18 -4.66 -11.25
N VAL A 11 -0.15 -5.01 -12.50
CA VAL A 11 0.82 -5.40 -13.55
C VAL A 11 0.58 -4.58 -14.83
N PRO A 12 1.51 -3.70 -15.24
CA PRO A 12 2.65 -3.24 -14.45
C PRO A 12 2.19 -2.45 -13.21
N ALA A 13 3.04 -2.39 -12.18
CA ALA A 13 2.71 -1.73 -10.93
C ALA A 13 2.49 -0.22 -11.10
N LYS A 14 1.48 0.31 -10.42
CA LYS A 14 1.14 1.73 -10.36
C LYS A 14 0.97 2.17 -8.91
N ILE A 15 1.16 3.46 -8.64
CA ILE A 15 0.86 4.06 -7.35
C ILE A 15 -0.64 4.01 -7.13
N VAL A 16 -1.07 3.42 -6.00
CA VAL A 16 -2.47 3.27 -5.62
C VAL A 16 -2.80 3.97 -4.30
N GLY A 17 -1.80 4.44 -3.56
CA GLY A 17 -2.02 5.18 -2.32
C GLY A 17 -0.78 5.30 -1.44
N LYS A 18 -1.02 5.39 -0.13
CA LYS A 18 0.00 5.37 0.93
C LYS A 18 -0.37 4.33 1.97
N PRO A 19 0.60 3.72 2.66
CA PRO A 19 0.30 2.79 3.74
C PRO A 19 -0.35 3.52 4.92
N GLY A 20 -1.23 2.81 5.65
CA GLY A 20 -1.95 3.35 6.82
C GLY A 20 -1.12 3.46 8.11
N CYS A 21 0.17 3.09 8.06
CA CYS A 21 1.10 3.06 9.19
C CYS A 21 2.47 3.61 8.75
N ASP A 22 3.28 4.10 9.70
CA ASP A 22 4.64 4.60 9.46
C ASP A 22 5.61 3.51 9.00
N LYS A 23 5.46 2.29 9.54
CA LYS A 23 6.33 1.15 9.29
C LYS A 23 5.49 -0.03 8.79
N PRO A 24 5.14 -0.09 7.50
CA PRO A 24 4.25 -1.12 6.94
C PRO A 24 4.80 -2.54 7.11
N SER A 25 6.12 -2.70 7.28
CA SER A 25 6.76 -3.98 7.57
C SER A 25 6.53 -4.52 8.99
N LEU A 26 6.07 -3.70 9.93
CA LEU A 26 5.72 -4.15 11.28
C LEU A 26 4.26 -4.58 11.37
N ASP A 27 3.39 -3.90 10.63
CA ASP A 27 1.95 -4.15 10.64
C ASP A 27 1.56 -5.24 9.63
N MET A 28 2.27 -5.31 8.50
CA MET A 28 2.10 -6.29 7.44
C MET A 28 0.70 -6.30 6.80
N ASP A 29 -0.03 -5.18 6.85
CA ASP A 29 -1.29 -5.01 6.12
C ASP A 29 -1.10 -5.25 4.61
N GLN A 30 -1.84 -6.22 4.08
CA GLN A 30 -1.80 -6.62 2.68
C GLN A 30 -2.86 -5.90 1.83
N HIS A 31 -3.72 -5.09 2.43
CA HIS A 31 -4.71 -4.31 1.72
C HIS A 31 -4.09 -3.05 1.11
N PHE A 32 -4.47 -2.74 -0.12
CA PHE A 32 -3.95 -1.57 -0.86
C PHE A 32 -5.05 -0.56 -1.23
N ASN A 33 -6.32 -0.95 -1.08
CA ASN A 33 -7.49 -0.08 -1.21
C ASN A 33 -8.21 -0.12 0.14
N GLY A 34 -8.45 1.02 0.79
CA GLY A 34 -9.14 1.11 2.09
C GLY A 34 -10.62 0.70 2.07
N CYS A 35 -10.95 -0.47 1.54
CA CYS A 35 -12.24 -1.11 1.65
C CYS A 35 -12.19 -2.08 2.83
N GLU A 36 -12.57 -1.59 4.00
CA GLU A 36 -13.21 -2.44 4.99
C GLU A 36 -14.52 -2.96 4.37
N GLY A 37 -14.63 -4.28 4.18
CA GLY A 37 -15.87 -4.95 3.76
C GLY A 37 -15.89 -5.48 2.32
N ILE A 38 -15.32 -6.67 2.13
CA ILE A 38 -16.11 -7.91 1.96
C ILE A 38 -15.59 -8.97 2.92
#